data_AF-A0A2V8P2F2-F1
#
_entry.id   AF-A0A2V8P2F2-F1
#
_cell.length_a   1.000
_cell.length_b   1.000
_cell.length_c   1.000
_cell.angle_alpha   90.00
_cell.angle_beta   90.00
_cell.angle_gamma   90.00
#
_symmetry.space_group_name_H-M   'P 1'
#
loop_
_entity.id
_entity.type
_entity.pdbx_description
1 polymer ?
#
loop_
_entity_poly.entity_id
_entity_poly.type
_entity_poly.pdbx_seq_one_letter_code
_entity_poly.pdbx_strand_id
1 'polypeptide(L)' 'MSSERKSMHTKTPKGEQTRALILNTALDLLRERGYERTTMRAISDQAG' A
#
# COMPACT_ATOMS: atom_id res chain seq x y z
N MET A 1 27.16 -11.22 -10.88
CA MET A 1 26.41 -11.32 -9.62
C MET A 1 25.44 -10.15 -9.56
N SER A 2 24.19 -10.44 -9.22
CA SER A 2 23.00 -9.65 -9.54
C SER A 2 22.92 -8.29 -8.86
N SER A 3 22.35 -7.36 -9.61
CA SER A 3 22.10 -5.95 -9.31
C SER A 3 21.32 -5.72 -8.01
N GLU A 4 21.96 -5.19 -6.97
CA GLU A 4 21.29 -4.57 -5.82
C GLU A 4 20.82 -3.16 -6.22
N ARG A 5 19.64 -3.08 -6.84
CA ARG A 5 18.98 -1.78 -7.04
C ARG A 5 18.33 -1.33 -5.73
N LYS A 6 19.13 -0.83 -4.79
CA LYS A 6 18.59 -0.07 -3.65
C LYS A 6 18.11 1.28 -4.16
N SER A 7 16.82 1.37 -4.44
CA SER A 7 16.19 2.61 -4.90
C SER A 7 16.16 3.63 -3.76
N MET A 8 17.01 4.65 -3.86
CA MET A 8 17.11 5.80 -2.94
C MET A 8 16.00 6.83 -3.26
N HIS A 9 14.72 6.45 -3.21
CA HIS A 9 13.65 7.44 -3.28
C HIS A 9 13.49 8.12 -1.92
N THR A 10 13.91 9.39 -1.84
CA THR A 10 13.61 10.26 -0.70
C THR A 10 12.10 10.28 -0.49
N LYS A 11 11.64 9.84 0.68
CA LYS A 11 10.22 9.89 1.07
C LYS A 11 9.79 11.35 1.02
N THR A 12 8.91 11.69 0.07
CA THR A 12 8.28 13.00 0.01
C THR A 12 7.03 13.01 0.89
N PRO A 13 6.60 14.16 1.43
CA PRO A 13 5.35 14.24 2.18
C PRO A 13 4.14 13.68 1.42
N LYS A 14 4.10 13.89 0.10
CA LYS A 14 3.09 13.30 -0.78
C LYS A 14 3.18 11.77 -0.81
N GLY A 15 4.38 11.21 -0.95
CA GLY A 15 4.59 9.76 -0.92
C GLY A 15 4.19 9.13 0.41
N GLU A 16 4.43 9.82 1.53
CA GLU A 16 4.00 9.38 2.85
C GLU A 16 2.47 9.42 3.01
N GLN A 17 1.82 10.48 2.51
CA GLN A 17 0.36 10.57 2.48
C GLN A 17 -0.26 9.44 1.66
N THR A 18 0.22 9.20 0.44
CA THR A 18 -0.26 8.09 -0.40
C THR A 18 -0.03 6.74 0.29
N ARG A 19 1.14 6.54 0.91
CA ARG A 19 1.42 5.31 1.68
C ARG A 19 0.46 5.14 2.86
N ALA A 20 0.19 6.20 3.61
CA ALA A 20 -0.73 6.16 4.74
C ALA A 20 -2.16 5.84 4.29
N LEU A 21 -2.62 6.45 3.19
CA LEU A 21 -3.93 6.17 2.60
C LEU A 21 -4.07 4.68 2.25
N ILE A 22 -3.13 4.14 1.46
CA ILE A 22 -3.16 2.73 1.05
C ILE A 22 -3.16 1.79 2.26
N LEU A 23 -2.32 2.07 3.27
CA LEU A 23 -2.24 1.23 4.46
C LEU A 23 -3.53 1.27 5.29
N ASN A 24 -4.12 2.45 5.48
CA ASN A 24 -5.37 2.58 6.21
C ASN A 24 -6.51 1.85 5.50
N THR A 25 -6.64 2.05 4.18
CA THR A 25 -7.61 1.33 3.36
C THR A 25 -7.42 -0.18 3.46
N ALA A 26 -6.18 -0.66 3.41
CA ALA A 26 -5.91 -2.09 3.58
C ALA A 26 -6.34 -2.62 4.95
N LEU A 27 -6.05 -1.89 6.03
CA LEU A 27 -6.43 -2.29 7.39
C LEU A 27 -7.95 -2.37 7.56
N ASP A 28 -8.69 -1.44 7.01
CA ASP A 28 -10.16 -1.44 7.11
C ASP A 28 -10.76 -2.62 6.36
N LEU A 29 -10.29 -2.87 5.14
CA LEU A 29 -10.71 -4.03 4.35
C LEU A 29 -10.35 -5.36 5.04
N LEU A 30 -9.16 -5.45 5.64
CA LEU A 30 -8.75 -6.64 6.39
C LEU A 30 -9.65 -6.88 7.62
N ARG A 31 -10.10 -5.82 8.30
CA ARG A 31 -11.03 -5.93 9.43
C ARG A 31 -12.43 -6.35 8.99
N GLU A 32 -12.93 -5.80 7.89
CA GLU A 32 -14.30 -6.03 7.42
C GLU A 32 -14.49 -7.42 6.80
N ARG A 33 -13.56 -7.82 5.92
CA ARG A 33 -13.69 -9.06 5.12
C ARG A 33 -12.65 -10.12 5.45
N GLY A 34 -11.61 -9.81 6.21
CA GLY A 34 -10.53 -10.75 6.53
C GLY A 34 -9.43 -10.78 5.46
N TYR A 35 -8.34 -11.47 5.80
CA TYR A 35 -7.13 -11.54 4.97
C TYR A 35 -7.38 -12.20 3.62
N GLU A 36 -7.93 -13.43 3.61
CA GLU A 36 -8.14 -14.22 2.39
C GLU A 36 -9.01 -13.51 1.33
N ARG A 37 -9.96 -12.67 1.77
CA ARG A 37 -10.88 -11.96 0.86
C ARG A 37 -10.35 -10.59 0.42
N THR A 38 -9.23 -10.13 0.98
CA THR A 38 -8.67 -8.81 0.67
C THR A 38 -7.60 -8.94 -0.41
N THR A 39 -7.82 -8.28 -1.55
CA THR A 39 -6.88 -8.27 -2.67
C THR A 39 -6.25 -6.90 -2.84
N MET A 40 -5.03 -6.85 -3.41
CA MET A 40 -4.35 -5.59 -3.72
C MET A 40 -5.17 -4.70 -4.67
N ARG A 41 -5.87 -5.30 -5.66
CA ARG A 41 -6.78 -4.57 -6.54
C ARG A 41 -7.90 -3.90 -5.76
N ALA A 42 -8.55 -4.63 -4.85
CA ALA A 42 -9.64 -4.06 -4.07
C ALA A 42 -9.16 -2.98 -3.07
N ILE A 43 -7.89 -3.00 -2.66
CA ILE A 43 -7.28 -1.90 -1.89
C ILE A 43 -7.09 -0.67 -2.78
N SER A 44 -6.51 -0.84 -3.98
CA SER A 44 -6.31 0.26 -4.92
C SER A 44 -7.63 0.90 -5.36
N ASP A 45 -8.63 0.08 -5.72
CA ASP A 45 -9.94 0.55 -6.16
C ASP A 45 -10.65 1.38 -5.07
N GLN A 46 -10.39 1.09 -3.79
CA GLN A 46 -10.97 1.80 -2.65
C GLN A 46 -10.14 3.01 -2.21
N ALA A 47 -8.81 2.98 -2.40
CA ALA A 47 -7.91 4.07 -2.04
C ALA A 47 -7.97 5.23 -3.05
N GLY A 48 -8.41 4.97 -4.28
CA GLY A 48 -8.53 5.96 -5.35
C GLY A 48 -7.38 5.92 -6.36
#